data_AF-A0AAW1LYW9-F1
#
_entry.id   AF-A0AAW1LYW9-F1
#
_cell.length_a   1.000
_cell.length_b   1.000
_cell.length_c   1.000
_cell.angle_alpha   90.00
_cell.angle_beta   90.00
_cell.angle_gamma   90.00
#
_symmetry.space_group_name_H-M   'P 1'
#
loop_
_entity.id
_entity.type
_entity.pdbx_description
1 polymer ?
#
loop_
_entity_poly.entity_id
_entity_poly.type
_entity_poly.pdbx_seq_one_letter_code
_entity_poly.pdbx_strand_id
1 'polypeptide(L)'
;MAYVKKEFDGKHIIIGKFTYTATKCLLELLFKKKPGKFLYEDAKNYKFILKDTKAAHLLELLFKKKPGKFLYEDAKNYKFILKDTKAAHVNYDGEKRYAASKAYKYMNIVKPVIHGKNPNVWWTRTWKTGLGLQSKVPQRKTVVPYGKVEYKYWDNVNELCDRLKLLIASRDAGHTGHENEILAIIEELKESQTIM
;
A
#
# COMPACT_ATOMS: atom_id res chain seq x y z
N MET A 1 -10.42 -30.39 -9.03
CA MET A 1 -8.94 -30.32 -9.04
C MET A 1 -8.42 -31.57 -9.73
N ALA A 2 -7.89 -31.47 -10.95
CA ALA A 2 -7.27 -32.63 -11.59
C ALA A 2 -5.84 -32.79 -11.05
N TYR A 3 -5.62 -33.86 -10.28
CA TYR A 3 -4.30 -34.28 -9.84
C TYR A 3 -3.46 -34.57 -11.09
N VAL A 4 -2.34 -33.87 -11.27
CA VAL A 4 -1.41 -34.18 -12.38
C VAL A 4 -0.59 -35.38 -11.91
N LYS A 5 -0.91 -36.56 -12.45
CA LYS A 5 -0.16 -37.81 -12.20
C LYS A 5 1.31 -37.58 -12.54
N LYS A 6 2.21 -37.89 -11.60
CA LYS A 6 3.67 -37.78 -11.77
C LYS A 6 4.25 -39.14 -11.45
N GLU A 7 4.72 -39.85 -12.46
CA GLU A 7 5.25 -41.21 -12.31
C GLU A 7 6.55 -41.37 -13.09
N PHE A 8 7.38 -42.30 -12.62
CA PHE A 8 8.64 -42.67 -13.25
C PHE A 8 8.73 -44.19 -13.28
N ASP A 9 8.75 -44.77 -14.48
CA ASP A 9 8.79 -46.24 -14.69
C ASP A 9 10.23 -46.77 -14.91
N GLY A 10 11.24 -45.89 -14.79
CA GLY A 10 12.65 -46.20 -15.09
C GLY A 10 13.06 -45.94 -16.55
N LYS A 11 12.11 -45.97 -17.50
CA LYS A 11 12.33 -45.72 -18.94
C LYS A 11 11.59 -44.49 -19.46
N HIS A 12 10.56 -44.03 -18.78
CA HIS A 12 9.70 -42.92 -19.11
C HIS A 12 9.33 -42.12 -17.85
N ILE A 13 9.22 -40.81 -18.05
CA ILE A 13 8.73 -39.83 -17.08
C ILE A 13 7.32 -39.44 -17.54
N ILE A 14 6.32 -39.70 -16.72
CA ILE A 14 4.91 -39.42 -17.03
C ILE A 14 4.49 -38.21 -16.20
N ILE A 15 4.06 -37.14 -16.87
CA ILE A 15 3.54 -35.91 -16.24
C ILE A 15 2.18 -35.58 -16.85
N GLY A 16 1.12 -35.90 -16.11
CA GLY A 16 -0.25 -35.70 -16.56
C GLY A 16 -0.59 -36.58 -17.76
N LYS A 17 -0.72 -35.95 -18.94
CA LYS A 17 -0.98 -36.64 -20.22
C LYS A 17 0.28 -36.82 -21.08
N PHE A 18 1.41 -36.27 -20.65
CA PHE A 18 2.64 -36.28 -21.43
C PHE A 18 3.60 -37.34 -20.90
N THR A 19 4.18 -38.10 -21.83
CA THR A 19 5.18 -39.14 -21.54
C THR A 19 6.48 -38.76 -22.22
N TYR A 20 7.55 -38.68 -21.44
CA TYR A 20 8.89 -38.33 -21.89
C TYR A 20 9.80 -39.52 -21.73
N THR A 21 10.67 -39.80 -22.70
CA THR A 21 11.67 -40.86 -22.57
C THR A 21 12.75 -40.44 -21.57
N ALA A 22 13.05 -41.31 -20.61
CA ALA A 22 14.05 -41.08 -19.57
C ALA A 22 15.47 -41.32 -20.11
N THR A 23 15.90 -40.47 -21.04
CA THR A 23 17.27 -40.50 -21.55
C THR A 23 18.25 -40.11 -20.45
N LYS A 24 19.46 -40.66 -20.50
CA LYS A 24 20.54 -40.29 -19.56
C LYS A 24 20.74 -38.77 -19.50
N CYS A 25 20.76 -38.11 -20.66
CA CYS A 25 20.93 -36.66 -20.77
C CYS A 25 19.78 -35.86 -20.13
N LEU A 26 18.52 -36.28 -20.34
CA LEU A 26 17.36 -35.63 -19.72
C LEU A 26 17.35 -35.80 -18.20
N LEU A 27 17.71 -36.99 -17.71
CA LEU A 27 17.85 -37.25 -16.27
C LEU A 27 18.97 -36.42 -15.66
N GLU A 28 20.10 -36.27 -16.35
CA GLU A 28 21.18 -35.38 -15.91
C GLU A 28 20.70 -33.92 -15.82
N LEU A 29 19.93 -33.43 -16.79
CA LEU A 29 19.34 -32.09 -16.77
C LEU A 29 18.38 -31.88 -15.58
N LEU A 30 17.64 -32.91 -15.17
CA LEU A 30 16.69 -32.83 -14.07
C LEU A 30 17.34 -32.90 -12.69
N PHE A 31 18.40 -33.70 -12.52
CA PHE A 31 18.93 -34.05 -11.19
C PHE A 31 20.35 -33.55 -10.91
N LYS A 32 21.17 -33.26 -11.93
CA LYS A 32 22.55 -32.78 -11.72
C LYS A 32 22.62 -31.26 -11.71
N LYS A 33 23.36 -30.70 -10.75
CA LYS A 33 23.66 -29.25 -10.65
C LYS A 33 24.49 -28.73 -11.83
N LYS A 34 25.34 -29.59 -12.41
CA LYS A 34 26.13 -29.32 -13.62
C LYS A 34 25.94 -30.52 -14.57
N PRO A 35 24.96 -30.49 -15.47
CA PRO A 35 24.75 -31.55 -16.44
C PRO A 35 25.89 -31.57 -17.48
N GLY A 36 26.16 -32.74 -18.07
CA GLY A 36 27.10 -32.89 -19.17
C GLY A 36 26.56 -32.33 -20.50
N LYS A 37 27.10 -32.80 -21.63
CA LYS A 37 26.54 -32.49 -22.95
C LYS A 37 25.15 -33.13 -23.09
N PHE A 38 24.17 -32.39 -23.60
CA PHE A 38 22.80 -32.85 -23.79
C PHE A 38 22.35 -32.61 -25.24
N LEU A 39 21.39 -33.42 -25.71
CA LEU A 39 20.82 -33.24 -27.05
C LEU A 39 19.74 -32.15 -27.03
N TYR A 40 19.47 -31.59 -28.21
CA TYR A 40 18.43 -30.59 -28.41
C TYR A 40 17.05 -31.08 -27.94
N GLU A 41 16.70 -32.34 -28.23
CA GLU A 41 15.41 -32.91 -27.82
C GLU A 41 15.31 -33.05 -26.30
N ASP A 42 16.41 -33.37 -25.61
CA ASP A 42 16.44 -33.44 -24.14
C ASP A 42 16.27 -32.06 -23.50
N ALA A 43 16.89 -31.02 -24.07
CA ALA A 43 16.73 -29.64 -23.59
C ALA A 43 15.28 -29.15 -23.78
N LYS A 44 14.68 -29.51 -24.91
CA LYS A 44 13.28 -29.21 -25.22
C LYS A 44 12.35 -29.93 -24.26
N ASN A 45 12.53 -31.24 -24.05
CA ASN A 45 11.76 -32.04 -23.10
C ASN A 45 11.93 -31.53 -21.68
N TYR A 46 13.14 -31.19 -21.25
CA TYR A 46 13.40 -30.57 -19.95
C TYR A 46 12.60 -29.27 -19.77
N LYS A 47 12.62 -28.39 -20.78
CA LYS A 47 11.83 -27.14 -20.76
C LYS A 47 10.33 -27.42 -20.65
N PHE A 48 9.82 -28.43 -21.34
CA PHE A 48 8.41 -28.83 -21.25
C PHE A 48 8.07 -29.44 -19.90
N ILE A 49 8.88 -30.35 -19.39
CA ILE A 49 8.76 -30.94 -18.05
C ILE A 49 8.73 -29.85 -16.99
N LEU A 50 9.62 -28.86 -17.04
CA LEU A 50 9.64 -27.74 -16.10
C LEU A 50 8.38 -26.86 -16.17
N LYS A 51 7.85 -26.65 -17.38
CA LYS A 51 6.59 -25.91 -17.58
C LYS A 51 5.40 -26.71 -17.06
N ASP A 52 5.33 -28.01 -17.37
CA ASP A 52 4.22 -28.89 -17.04
C ASP A 52 4.19 -29.29 -15.56
N THR A 53 5.36 -29.41 -14.92
CA THR A 53 5.47 -29.69 -13.48
C THR A 53 5.03 -28.51 -12.61
N LYS A 54 4.65 -27.37 -13.22
CA LYS A 54 4.23 -26.13 -12.55
C LYS A 54 5.32 -25.50 -11.68
N ALA A 55 6.57 -25.93 -11.83
CA ALA A 55 7.69 -25.38 -11.05
C ALA A 55 8.20 -24.06 -11.63
N ALA A 56 8.13 -23.86 -12.96
CA ALA A 56 8.69 -22.67 -13.60
C ALA A 56 8.12 -21.36 -13.05
N HIS A 57 6.80 -21.22 -12.94
CA HIS A 57 6.19 -19.99 -12.46
C HIS A 57 6.35 -19.76 -10.95
N LEU A 58 6.34 -20.83 -10.14
CA LEU A 58 6.63 -20.72 -8.71
C LEU A 58 8.08 -20.32 -8.45
N LEU A 59 9.03 -20.87 -9.21
CA LEU A 59 10.44 -20.48 -9.15
C LEU A 59 10.62 -19.01 -9.56
N GLU A 60 9.89 -18.54 -10.58
CA GLU A 60 9.87 -17.12 -10.91
C GLU A 60 9.37 -16.26 -9.74
N LEU A 61 8.28 -16.66 -9.09
CA LEU A 61 7.75 -15.98 -7.89
C LEU A 61 8.76 -15.95 -6.74
N LEU A 62 9.59 -16.97 -6.58
CA LEU A 62 10.61 -17.02 -5.53
C LEU A 62 11.82 -16.14 -5.87
N PHE A 63 12.39 -16.27 -7.06
CA PHE A 63 13.72 -15.72 -7.36
C PHE A 63 13.70 -14.41 -8.16
N LYS A 64 12.71 -14.18 -9.03
CA LYS A 64 12.69 -12.95 -9.85
C LYS A 64 12.21 -11.74 -9.04
N LYS A 65 12.79 -10.56 -9.33
CA LYS A 65 12.31 -9.25 -8.85
C LYS A 65 10.99 -8.84 -9.50
N LYS A 66 10.81 -9.22 -10.77
CA LYS A 66 9.60 -8.99 -11.57
C LYS A 66 9.25 -10.30 -12.29
N PRO A 67 8.48 -11.19 -11.65
CA PRO A 67 8.03 -12.43 -12.29
C PRO A 67 7.02 -12.12 -13.40
N GLY A 68 6.89 -13.03 -14.37
CA GLY A 68 5.93 -12.92 -15.47
C GLY A 68 4.51 -13.27 -15.03
N LYS A 69 3.72 -13.82 -15.96
CA LYS A 69 2.39 -14.35 -15.64
C LYS A 69 2.55 -15.67 -14.87
N PHE A 70 1.75 -15.84 -13.81
CA PHE A 70 1.75 -17.05 -12.98
C PHE A 70 0.31 -17.47 -12.68
N LEU A 71 0.11 -18.76 -12.38
CA LEU A 71 -1.21 -19.32 -12.14
C LEU A 71 -1.65 -19.07 -10.69
N TYR A 72 -2.94 -19.21 -10.45
CA TYR A 72 -3.52 -19.11 -9.11
C TYR A 72 -2.91 -20.15 -8.14
N GLU A 73 -2.67 -21.38 -8.60
CA GLU A 73 -2.05 -22.42 -7.77
C GLU A 73 -0.61 -22.08 -7.38
N ASP A 74 0.15 -21.41 -8.28
CA ASP A 74 1.51 -20.95 -8.00
C ASP A 74 1.50 -19.88 -6.89
N ALA A 75 0.53 -18.95 -6.95
CA ALA A 75 0.34 -17.94 -5.90
C ALA A 75 -0.04 -18.56 -4.55
N LYS A 76 -0.85 -19.63 -4.56
CA LYS A 76 -1.23 -20.37 -3.36
C LYS A 76 -0.03 -21.10 -2.75
N ASN A 77 0.77 -21.80 -3.56
CA ASN A 77 2.00 -22.45 -3.11
C ASN A 77 3.01 -21.43 -2.57
N TYR A 78 3.16 -20.29 -3.26
CA TYR A 78 3.99 -19.19 -2.82
C TYR A 78 3.54 -18.64 -1.45
N LYS A 79 2.22 -18.54 -1.21
CA LYS A 79 1.67 -18.18 0.11
C LYS A 79 2.11 -19.13 1.21
N PHE A 80 2.04 -20.43 0.95
CA PHE A 80 2.45 -21.45 1.93
C PHE A 80 3.93 -21.31 2.27
N ILE A 81 4.79 -21.18 1.25
CA ILE A 81 6.24 -21.00 1.45
C ILE A 81 6.52 -19.73 2.27
N LEU A 82 5.88 -18.60 1.96
CA LEU A 82 6.08 -17.35 2.70
C LEU A 82 5.68 -17.43 4.18
N LYS A 83 4.63 -18.20 4.49
CA LYS A 83 4.19 -18.44 5.86
C LYS A 83 5.14 -19.37 6.61
N ASP A 84 5.53 -20.47 5.97
CA ASP A 84 6.38 -21.51 6.55
C ASP A 84 7.79 -20.98 6.85
N THR A 85 8.38 -20.29 5.87
CA THR A 85 9.71 -19.67 6.00
C THR A 85 9.73 -18.37 6.79
N LYS A 86 8.55 -17.85 7.18
CA LYS A 86 8.37 -16.53 7.80
C LYS A 86 9.00 -15.38 7.00
N ALA A 87 9.34 -15.59 5.72
CA ALA A 87 10.05 -14.63 4.88
C ALA A 87 9.24 -13.36 4.57
N ALA A 88 7.94 -13.39 4.82
CA ALA A 88 7.07 -12.23 4.73
C ALA A 88 7.22 -11.27 5.93
N HIS A 89 7.76 -11.73 7.05
CA HIS A 89 7.86 -10.97 8.29
C HIS A 89 9.13 -10.12 8.36
N VAL A 90 9.07 -9.03 9.13
CA VAL A 90 10.26 -8.23 9.44
C VAL A 90 11.30 -9.12 10.11
N ASN A 91 12.53 -9.10 9.60
CA ASN A 91 13.65 -9.89 10.12
C ASN A 91 13.35 -11.40 10.21
N TYR A 92 12.48 -11.93 9.34
CA TYR A 92 12.10 -13.36 9.31
C TYR A 92 11.45 -13.87 10.61
N ASP A 93 10.93 -12.96 11.43
CA ASP A 93 10.38 -13.25 12.74
C ASP A 93 8.85 -13.33 12.67
N GLY A 94 8.30 -14.52 12.87
CA GLY A 94 6.86 -14.82 12.74
C GLY A 94 5.96 -14.09 13.74
N GLU A 95 6.52 -13.59 14.85
CA GLU A 95 5.77 -12.81 15.85
C GLU A 95 5.68 -11.34 15.47
N LYS A 96 6.66 -10.84 14.70
CA LYS A 96 6.66 -9.46 14.23
C LYS A 96 5.66 -9.26 13.09
N ARG A 97 5.34 -8.01 12.80
CA ARG A 97 4.52 -7.65 11.63
C ARG A 97 5.17 -8.06 10.31
N TYR A 98 4.36 -8.14 9.25
CA TYR A 98 4.85 -8.29 7.88
C TYR A 98 5.78 -7.13 7.48
N ALA A 99 6.86 -7.45 6.79
CA ALA A 99 7.74 -6.46 6.19
C ALA A 99 6.95 -5.60 5.19
N ALA A 100 7.29 -4.31 5.09
CA ALA A 100 6.68 -3.40 4.13
C ALA A 100 7.75 -2.90 3.16
N SER A 101 7.41 -2.84 1.87
CA SER A 101 8.33 -2.35 0.83
C SER A 101 7.57 -1.68 -0.31
N LYS A 102 8.20 -0.73 -0.99
CA LYS A 102 7.68 -0.15 -2.25
C LYS A 102 8.08 -0.97 -3.48
N ALA A 103 8.84 -2.06 -3.32
CA ALA A 103 9.28 -2.89 -4.43
C ALA A 103 8.10 -3.52 -5.18
N TYR A 104 8.23 -3.64 -6.50
CA TYR A 104 7.20 -4.20 -7.40
C TYR A 104 6.66 -5.54 -6.89
N LYS A 105 7.56 -6.47 -6.55
CA LYS A 105 7.21 -7.80 -6.04
C LYS A 105 6.38 -7.72 -4.76
N TYR A 106 6.74 -6.83 -3.85
CA TYR A 106 5.99 -6.68 -2.61
C TYR A 106 4.58 -6.17 -2.89
N MET A 107 4.47 -5.05 -3.62
CA MET A 107 3.21 -4.35 -3.84
C MET A 107 2.21 -5.18 -4.64
N ASN A 108 2.66 -5.88 -5.68
CA ASN A 108 1.78 -6.55 -6.63
C ASN A 108 1.59 -8.04 -6.33
N ILE A 109 2.45 -8.67 -5.52
CA ILE A 109 2.44 -10.12 -5.33
C ILE A 109 2.42 -10.49 -3.85
N VAL A 110 3.48 -10.18 -3.10
CA VAL A 110 3.62 -10.64 -1.70
C VAL A 110 2.50 -10.09 -0.83
N LYS A 111 2.25 -8.78 -0.89
CA LYS A 111 1.19 -8.13 -0.12
C LYS A 111 -0.19 -8.73 -0.42
N PRO A 112 -0.68 -8.81 -1.67
CA PRO A 112 -1.97 -9.43 -1.95
C PRO A 112 -2.05 -10.89 -1.52
N VAL A 113 -1.02 -11.69 -1.81
CA VAL A 113 -0.99 -13.13 -1.47
C VAL A 113 -1.12 -13.37 0.04
N ILE A 114 -0.37 -12.63 0.86
CA ILE A 114 -0.44 -12.73 2.32
C ILE A 114 -1.83 -12.37 2.84
N HIS A 115 -2.42 -11.29 2.33
CA HIS A 115 -3.74 -10.80 2.74
C HIS A 115 -4.90 -11.57 2.09
N GLY A 116 -4.63 -12.70 1.42
CA GLY A 116 -5.66 -13.56 0.82
C GLY A 116 -6.34 -12.98 -0.41
N LYS A 117 -5.73 -11.99 -1.05
CA LYS A 117 -6.22 -11.37 -2.28
C LYS A 117 -5.59 -12.03 -3.49
N ASN A 118 -6.32 -12.11 -4.60
CA ASN A 118 -5.79 -12.64 -5.85
C ASN A 118 -4.81 -11.62 -6.46
N PRO A 119 -3.50 -11.95 -6.57
CA PRO A 119 -2.50 -11.04 -7.13
C PRO A 119 -2.64 -10.84 -8.65
N ASN A 120 -3.43 -11.68 -9.35
CA ASN A 120 -3.73 -11.51 -10.78
C ASN A 120 -4.87 -10.53 -11.06
N VAL A 121 -5.53 -10.01 -10.02
CA VAL A 121 -6.57 -8.96 -10.14
C VAL A 121 -5.92 -7.62 -9.87
N TRP A 122 -6.03 -6.69 -10.83
CA TRP A 122 -5.49 -5.33 -10.69
C TRP A 122 -6.20 -4.63 -9.53
N TRP A 123 -5.47 -4.37 -8.43
CA TRP A 123 -6.01 -3.55 -7.36
C TRP A 123 -6.16 -2.13 -7.90
N THR A 124 -7.39 -1.61 -7.89
CA THR A 124 -7.57 -0.15 -7.89
C THR A 124 -6.76 0.35 -6.71
N ARG A 125 -5.93 1.36 -6.92
CA ARG A 125 -5.30 2.08 -5.81
C ARG A 125 -6.45 2.65 -4.99
N THR A 126 -6.99 1.90 -4.04
CA THR A 126 -7.65 2.52 -2.89
C THR A 126 -6.48 3.04 -2.09
N TRP A 127 -6.11 4.28 -2.42
CA TRP A 127 -5.31 5.13 -1.58
C TRP A 127 -6.02 5.16 -0.24
N LYS A 128 -5.64 4.24 0.65
CA LYS A 128 -5.74 4.51 2.08
C LYS A 128 -4.68 5.58 2.33
N THR A 129 -4.99 6.82 1.95
CA THR A 129 -4.49 7.95 2.71
C THR A 129 -4.81 7.61 4.15
N GLY A 130 -3.86 7.86 5.07
CA GLY A 130 -4.24 7.88 6.46
C GLY A 130 -5.50 8.75 6.53
N LEU A 131 -6.58 8.22 7.09
CA LEU A 131 -7.43 9.12 7.85
C LEU A 131 -6.42 9.70 8.83
N GLY A 132 -5.88 10.89 8.54
CA GLY A 132 -5.12 11.62 9.54
C GLY A 132 -5.94 11.57 10.82
N LEU A 133 -5.29 11.62 11.99
CA LEU A 133 -5.99 11.87 13.26
C LEU A 133 -7.16 12.78 12.92
N GLN A 134 -8.39 12.26 12.94
CA GLN A 134 -9.56 13.11 12.96
C GLN A 134 -9.53 13.63 14.38
N SER A 135 -8.55 14.48 14.66
CA SER A 135 -8.66 15.38 15.77
C SER A 135 -10.05 15.95 15.58
N LYS A 136 -10.82 15.97 16.65
CA LYS A 136 -11.78 17.05 16.84
C LYS A 136 -10.98 18.37 16.95
N VAL A 137 -10.19 18.69 15.93
CA VAL A 137 -9.67 20.01 15.66
C VAL A 137 -10.90 20.71 15.13
N PRO A 138 -11.36 21.80 15.77
CA PRO A 138 -12.37 22.64 15.16
C PRO A 138 -11.83 22.96 13.78
N GLN A 139 -12.59 22.62 12.73
CA GLN A 139 -12.18 22.90 11.36
C GLN A 139 -11.65 24.33 11.34
N ARG A 140 -10.40 24.53 10.87
CA ARG A 140 -9.90 25.87 10.54
C ARG A 140 -11.02 26.53 9.75
N LYS A 141 -11.60 27.60 10.31
CA LYS A 141 -12.76 28.30 9.76
C LYS A 141 -12.50 28.47 8.26
N THR A 142 -13.26 27.72 7.47
CA THR A 142 -13.37 27.93 6.04
C THR A 142 -13.67 29.40 5.82
N VAL A 143 -12.99 30.01 4.86
CA VAL A 143 -13.28 31.34 4.32
C VAL A 143 -14.78 31.59 4.40
N VAL A 144 -15.18 32.53 5.26
CA VAL A 144 -16.56 32.92 5.40
C VAL A 144 -17.03 33.43 4.02
N PRO A 145 -18.10 32.86 3.44
CA PRO A 145 -18.69 33.47 2.25
C PRO A 145 -19.15 34.88 2.62
N TYR A 146 -19.14 35.83 1.69
CA TYR A 146 -19.66 37.18 1.87
C TYR A 146 -21.10 37.10 2.37
N GLY A 147 -21.27 37.12 3.69
CA GLY A 147 -22.46 36.66 4.37
C GLY A 147 -22.62 37.47 5.63
N LYS A 148 -23.42 38.52 5.50
CA LYS A 148 -23.99 39.37 6.55
C LYS A 148 -22.95 39.84 7.59
N VAL A 149 -22.33 40.98 7.31
CA VAL A 149 -21.76 41.81 8.39
C VAL A 149 -22.95 42.19 9.28
N GLU A 150 -23.11 41.53 10.42
CA GLU A 150 -24.01 42.00 11.45
C GLU A 150 -23.38 43.26 12.04
N TYR A 151 -23.82 44.42 11.56
CA TYR A 151 -23.57 45.68 12.22
C TYR A 151 -24.27 45.64 13.58
N LYS A 152 -23.52 45.25 14.61
CA LYS A 152 -23.95 45.39 15.99
C LYS A 152 -23.62 46.81 16.42
N TYR A 153 -24.64 47.68 16.45
CA TYR A 153 -24.54 49.00 17.06
C TYR A 153 -24.39 48.82 18.57
N TRP A 154 -23.33 49.40 19.13
CA TRP A 154 -23.08 49.40 20.56
C TRP A 154 -23.47 50.77 21.12
N ASP A 155 -24.68 50.88 21.67
CA ASP A 155 -25.23 52.17 22.13
C ASP A 155 -24.62 52.66 23.47
N ASN A 156 -23.65 51.93 24.04
CA ASN A 156 -23.04 52.23 25.34
C ASN A 156 -21.51 52.20 25.27
N VAL A 157 -20.90 53.35 25.58
CA VAL A 157 -19.44 53.58 25.62
C VAL A 157 -18.72 52.58 26.54
N ASN A 158 -19.36 52.15 27.64
CA ASN A 158 -18.76 51.20 28.57
C ASN A 158 -18.61 49.79 27.94
N GLU A 159 -19.59 49.37 27.13
CA GLU A 159 -19.54 48.06 26.45
C GLU A 159 -18.47 48.04 25.36
N LEU A 160 -18.28 49.16 24.66
CA LEU A 160 -17.18 49.35 23.71
C LEU A 160 -15.81 49.24 24.38
N CYS A 161 -15.66 49.83 25.57
CA CYS A 161 -14.41 49.73 26.33
C CYS A 161 -14.11 48.30 26.79
N ASP A 162 -15.11 47.55 27.23
CA ASP A 162 -14.93 46.15 27.64
C ASP A 162 -14.66 45.23 26.44
N ARG A 163 -15.32 45.47 25.30
CA ARG A 163 -15.00 44.82 24.02
C ARG A 163 -13.55 45.10 23.60
N LEU A 164 -13.10 46.35 23.68
CA LEU A 164 -11.73 46.74 23.32
C LEU A 164 -10.69 46.04 24.20
N LYS A 165 -10.91 45.96 25.52
CA LYS A 165 -10.02 45.23 26.44
C LYS A 165 -9.88 43.75 26.04
N LEU A 166 -10.99 43.09 25.69
CA LEU A 166 -10.98 41.69 25.23
C LEU A 166 -10.19 41.52 23.93
N LEU A 167 -10.36 42.43 22.97
CA LEU A 167 -9.64 42.38 21.69
C LEU A 167 -8.13 42.61 21.85
N ILE A 168 -7.72 43.52 22.74
CA ILE A 168 -6.31 43.76 23.08
C ILE A 168 -5.70 42.51 23.72
N ALA A 169 -6.37 41.90 24.69
CA ALA A 169 -5.91 40.65 25.31
C ALA A 169 -5.77 39.51 24.27
N SER A 170 -6.69 39.43 23.31
CA SER A 170 -6.62 38.44 22.22
C SER A 170 -5.45 38.71 21.27
N ARG A 171 -5.16 39.99 20.96
CA ARG A 171 -4.00 40.40 20.17
C ARG A 171 -2.69 40.08 20.88
N ASP A 172 -2.60 40.35 22.18
CA ASP A 172 -1.40 40.07 22.98
C ASP A 172 -1.12 38.57 23.10
N ALA A 173 -2.17 37.74 23.00
CA ALA A 173 -2.05 36.27 22.86
C ALA A 173 -1.65 35.80 21.45
N GLY A 174 -1.40 36.72 20.49
CA GLY A 174 -0.91 36.43 19.15
C GLY A 174 -1.99 36.30 18.05
N HIS A 175 -3.23 36.68 18.32
CA HIS A 175 -4.31 36.62 17.33
C HIS A 175 -4.50 37.96 16.60
N THR A 176 -4.00 38.08 15.37
CA THR A 176 -4.02 39.34 14.58
C THR A 176 -5.30 39.56 13.77
N GLY A 177 -6.28 38.65 13.83
CA GLY A 177 -7.52 38.74 13.05
C GLY A 177 -8.54 39.79 13.51
N HIS A 178 -8.17 40.69 14.42
CA HIS A 178 -9.07 41.65 15.08
C HIS A 178 -8.68 43.13 14.85
N GLU A 179 -7.68 43.42 14.02
CA GLU A 179 -7.17 44.79 13.85
C GLU A 179 -8.22 45.77 13.31
N ASN A 180 -9.01 45.35 12.32
CA ASN A 180 -10.07 46.20 11.74
C ASN A 180 -11.17 46.53 12.76
N GLU A 181 -11.51 45.58 13.65
CA GLU A 181 -12.52 45.79 14.69
C GLU A 181 -11.99 46.73 15.79
N ILE A 182 -10.71 46.59 16.17
CA ILE A 182 -10.05 47.49 17.11
C ILE A 182 -10.04 48.93 16.57
N LEU A 183 -9.72 49.12 15.29
CA LEU A 183 -9.72 50.45 14.65
C LEU A 183 -11.11 51.08 14.64
N ALA A 184 -12.15 50.32 14.25
CA ALA A 184 -13.53 50.81 14.23
C ALA A 184 -14.02 51.24 15.63
N ILE A 185 -13.73 50.46 16.68
CA ILE A 185 -14.11 50.81 18.06
C ILE A 185 -13.36 52.06 18.55
N ILE A 186 -12.09 52.22 18.21
CA ILE A 186 -11.32 53.42 18.57
C ILE A 186 -11.91 54.67 17.87
N GLU A 187 -12.35 54.54 16.62
CA GLU A 187 -13.04 55.63 15.90
C GLU A 187 -14.38 55.97 16.56
N GLU A 188 -15.22 54.98 16.87
CA GLU A 188 -16.50 55.20 17.57
C GLU A 188 -16.33 55.85 18.95
N LEU A 189 -15.32 55.43 19.72
CA LEU A 189 -15.00 56.03 21.03
C LEU A 189 -14.50 57.48 20.89
N LYS A 190 -13.71 57.79 19.87
CA LYS A 190 -13.27 59.16 19.60
C LYS A 190 -14.44 60.07 19.23
N GLU A 191 -15.37 59.59 18.41
CA GLU A 191 -16.59 60.35 18.05
C GLU A 191 -17.48 60.56 19.27
N SER A 192 -17.69 59.51 20.07
CA SER A 192 -18.50 59.57 21.30
C SER A 192 -17.90 60.49 22.37
N GLN A 193 -16.57 60.67 22.37
CA GLN A 193 -15.86 61.55 23.31
C GLN A 193 -15.68 62.99 22.78
N THR A 194 -15.96 63.23 21.50
CA THR A 194 -15.82 64.57 20.86
C THR A 194 -17.16 65.30 20.73
N ILE A 195 -18.28 64.67 21.07
CA ILE A 195 -19.56 65.36 21.26
C ILE A 195 -19.79 65.56 22.76
N MET A 196 -19.14 66.60 23.30
CA MET A 196 -19.57 67.30 24.51
C MET A 196 -19.37 68.79 24.31
#